data_AF-A0A6B3AZN9-F1
#
_entry.id   AF-A0A6B3AZN9-F1
#
_cell.length_a   1.000
_cell.length_b   1.000
_cell.length_c   1.000
_cell.angle_alpha   90.00
_cell.angle_beta   90.00
_cell.angle_gamma   90.00
#
_symmetry.space_group_name_H-M   'P 1'
#
loop_
_entity.id
_entity.type
_entity.pdbx_description
1 polymer ?
#
loop_
_entity_poly.entity_id
_entity_poly.type
_entity_poly.pdbx_seq_one_letter_code
_entity_poly.pdbx_strand_id
1 'polypeptide(L)'
;MNGTPRPLDELTRRSAQWLARSAAVAERHTAAVVADPFDRAAWQDVHAQSAALRELAAELAARHPGARHPGDLTDDLLADVFLAAYLPAPRLREPASMAPSHRVNHRIVTALTDAPEFAALHRETAGDPYAAALAVLAQAPAVRALLDRTRDARERAGEA
;
A
#
# COMPACT_ATOMS: atom_id res chain seq x y z
N MET A 1 10.01 18.20 -52.92
CA MET A 1 9.66 16.77 -52.71
C MET A 1 9.46 16.57 -51.22
N ASN A 2 8.21 16.63 -50.75
CA ASN A 2 7.88 16.47 -49.33
C ASN A 2 7.41 15.04 -49.10
N GLY A 3 8.28 14.19 -48.58
CA GLY A 3 7.93 12.83 -48.18
C GLY A 3 7.03 12.88 -46.96
N THR A 4 5.79 12.42 -47.10
CA THR A 4 4.90 12.19 -45.96
C THR A 4 5.55 11.19 -45.01
N PRO A 5 5.65 11.50 -43.70
CA PRO A 5 6.25 10.57 -42.74
C PRO A 5 5.46 9.26 -42.76
N ARG A 6 6.17 8.12 -42.82
CA ARG A 6 5.53 6.83 -42.92
C ARG A 6 4.72 6.55 -41.64
N PRO A 7 3.59 5.83 -41.72
CA PRO A 7 2.71 5.59 -40.57
C PRO A 7 3.42 5.01 -39.34
N LEU A 8 4.48 4.22 -39.55
CA LEU A 8 5.30 3.64 -38.49
C LEU A 8 6.12 4.69 -37.72
N ASP A 9 6.67 5.70 -38.40
CA ASP A 9 7.49 6.74 -37.76
C ASP A 9 6.63 7.60 -36.81
N GLU A 10 5.36 7.82 -37.17
CA GLU A 10 4.39 8.51 -36.33
C GLU A 10 3.97 7.68 -35.12
N LEU A 11 3.83 6.35 -35.28
CA LEU A 11 3.57 5.44 -34.16
C LEU A 11 4.75 5.39 -33.18
N THR A 12 5.99 5.33 -33.69
CA THR A 12 7.20 5.37 -32.87
C THR A 12 7.33 6.69 -32.11
N ARG A 13 6.98 7.82 -32.73
CA ARG A 13 6.99 9.13 -32.06
C ARG A 13 5.95 9.21 -30.95
N ARG A 14 4.74 8.67 -31.19
CA ARG A 14 3.66 8.64 -30.19
C ARG A 14 4.00 7.70 -29.03
N SER A 15 4.56 6.53 -29.30
CA SER A 15 4.98 5.60 -28.25
C SER A 15 6.16 6.18 -27.44
N ALA A 16 7.11 6.86 -28.09
CA ALA A 16 8.19 7.55 -27.40
C ALA A 16 7.69 8.69 -26.49
N GLN A 17 6.69 9.48 -26.92
CA GLN A 17 6.05 10.49 -26.06
C GLN A 17 5.30 9.87 -24.89
N TRP A 18 4.66 8.72 -25.10
CA TRP A 18 3.95 8.01 -24.04
C TRP A 18 4.93 7.45 -23.01
N LEU A 19 6.00 6.78 -23.45
CA LEU A 19 7.07 6.29 -22.59
C LEU A 19 7.80 7.42 -21.85
N ALA A 20 8.03 8.56 -22.50
CA ALA A 20 8.63 9.74 -21.86
C ALA A 20 7.72 10.35 -20.80
N ARG A 21 6.39 10.34 -21.00
CA ARG A 21 5.41 10.74 -19.97
C ARG A 21 5.32 9.75 -18.83
N SER A 22 5.41 8.44 -19.10
CA SER A 22 5.50 7.41 -18.06
C SER A 22 6.81 7.50 -17.27
N ALA A 23 7.89 8.01 -17.88
CA ALA A 23 9.19 8.21 -17.25
C ALA A 23 9.35 9.57 -16.54
N ALA A 24 8.47 10.54 -16.81
CA ALA A 24 8.50 11.86 -16.17
C ALA A 24 8.08 11.73 -14.71
N VAL A 25 9.08 11.60 -13.82
CA VAL A 25 9.02 11.55 -12.35
C VAL A 25 7.73 10.91 -11.86
N ALA A 26 7.69 9.57 -11.85
CA ALA A 26 6.68 8.85 -11.09
C ALA A 26 6.64 9.45 -9.68
N GLU A 27 5.51 10.05 -9.33
CA GLU A 27 5.23 10.39 -7.93
C GLU A 27 5.53 9.13 -7.12
N ARG A 28 6.39 9.28 -6.11
CA ARG A 28 6.85 8.13 -5.32
C ARG A 28 5.64 7.40 -4.75
N HIS A 29 5.68 6.07 -4.74
CA HIS A 29 4.53 5.25 -4.40
C HIS A 29 4.10 5.42 -2.93
N THR A 30 2.79 5.41 -2.69
CA THR A 30 2.21 5.41 -1.33
C THR A 30 1.91 4.00 -0.83
N ALA A 31 1.55 3.08 -1.73
CA ALA A 31 1.33 1.67 -1.44
C ALA A 31 2.62 0.85 -1.37
N ALA A 32 2.83 0.14 -0.27
CA ALA A 32 3.99 -0.71 -0.03
C ALA A 32 3.88 -2.06 -0.77
N VAL A 33 2.67 -2.59 -0.97
CA VAL A 33 2.46 -3.85 -1.70
C VAL A 33 2.24 -3.56 -3.19
N VAL A 34 2.93 -4.32 -4.04
CA VAL A 34 2.71 -4.29 -5.48
C VAL A 34 1.39 -5.03 -5.78
N ALA A 35 0.42 -4.29 -6.29
CA ALA A 35 -0.92 -4.78 -6.60
C ALA A 35 -1.46 -4.07 -7.85
N ASP A 36 -2.22 -4.79 -8.65
CA ASP A 36 -2.88 -4.28 -9.83
C ASP A 36 -4.22 -3.58 -9.48
N PRO A 37 -4.92 -2.96 -10.46
CA PRO A 37 -6.20 -2.30 -10.19
C PRO A 37 -7.32 -3.22 -9.70
N PHE A 38 -7.34 -4.49 -10.11
CA PHE A 38 -8.36 -5.47 -9.69
C PHE A 38 -8.11 -5.95 -8.27
N ASP A 39 -6.85 -6.17 -7.90
CA ASP A 39 -6.45 -6.45 -6.52
C ASP A 39 -6.91 -5.31 -5.58
N ARG A 40 -6.75 -4.07 -6.04
CA ARG A 40 -7.22 -2.88 -5.31
C ARG A 40 -8.74 -2.80 -5.25
N ALA A 41 -9.43 -3.17 -6.32
CA ALA A 41 -10.89 -3.23 -6.33
C ALA A 41 -11.42 -4.22 -5.30
N ALA A 42 -10.78 -5.39 -5.15
CA ALA A 42 -11.14 -6.37 -4.11
C ALA A 42 -11.06 -5.77 -2.70
N TRP A 43 -10.01 -5.00 -2.39
CA TRP A 43 -9.94 -4.25 -1.13
C TRP A 43 -11.08 -3.24 -0.99
N GLN A 44 -11.30 -2.41 -2.00
CA GLN A 44 -12.34 -1.37 -1.94
C GLN A 44 -13.73 -1.96 -1.71
N ASP A 45 -14.05 -3.06 -2.40
CA ASP A 45 -15.34 -3.75 -2.26
C ASP A 45 -15.53 -4.30 -0.85
N VAL A 46 -14.53 -4.99 -0.30
CA VAL A 46 -14.64 -5.58 1.05
C VAL A 46 -14.62 -4.51 2.14
N HIS A 47 -13.80 -3.47 2.00
CA HIS A 47 -13.77 -2.32 2.90
C HIS A 47 -15.11 -1.58 2.92
N ALA A 48 -15.75 -1.40 1.75
CA ALA A 48 -17.08 -0.80 1.64
C ALA A 48 -18.17 -1.67 2.29
N GLN A 49 -18.01 -2.98 2.34
CA GLN A 49 -18.99 -3.90 2.94
C GLN A 49 -18.79 -4.10 4.45
N SER A 50 -17.56 -3.95 4.97
CA SER A 50 -17.24 -4.27 6.36
C SER A 50 -17.22 -3.04 7.28
N ALA A 51 -18.19 -2.94 8.19
CA ALA A 51 -18.19 -1.91 9.23
C ALA A 51 -16.96 -2.01 10.15
N ALA A 52 -16.55 -3.23 10.50
CA ALA A 52 -15.39 -3.46 11.37
C ALA A 52 -14.09 -2.91 10.76
N LEU A 53 -13.89 -3.05 9.44
CA LEU A 53 -12.71 -2.48 8.78
C LEU A 53 -12.74 -0.94 8.77
N ARG A 54 -13.90 -0.34 8.51
CA ARG A 54 -14.05 1.12 8.55
C ARG A 54 -13.87 1.69 9.95
N GLU A 55 -14.38 1.01 10.96
CA GLU A 55 -14.17 1.37 12.36
C GLU A 55 -12.70 1.28 12.76
N LEU A 56 -12.00 0.22 12.32
CA LEU A 56 -10.55 0.09 12.52
C LEU A 56 -9.78 1.22 11.82
N ALA A 57 -10.14 1.55 10.57
CA ALA A 57 -9.53 2.67 9.84
C ALA A 57 -9.71 4.00 10.58
N ALA A 58 -10.94 4.29 11.02
CA ALA A 58 -11.25 5.49 11.79
C ALA A 58 -10.50 5.53 13.13
N GLU A 59 -10.42 4.41 13.85
CA GLU A 59 -9.68 4.28 15.10
C GLU A 59 -8.20 4.59 14.91
N LEU A 60 -7.57 3.97 13.91
CA LEU A 60 -6.15 4.16 13.63
C LEU A 60 -5.85 5.58 13.16
N ALA A 61 -6.70 6.16 12.30
CA ALA A 61 -6.54 7.55 11.86
C ALA A 61 -6.63 8.54 13.04
N ALA A 62 -7.55 8.32 13.99
CA ALA A 62 -7.72 9.16 15.17
C ALA A 62 -6.50 9.12 16.12
N ARG A 63 -5.78 7.98 16.16
CA ARG A 63 -4.54 7.84 16.95
C ARG A 63 -3.35 8.58 16.35
N HIS A 64 -3.42 8.99 15.08
CA HIS A 64 -2.31 9.63 14.35
C HIS A 64 -2.68 10.95 13.62
N PRO A 65 -3.17 11.98 14.34
CA PRO A 65 -3.65 13.23 13.74
C PRO A 65 -2.54 14.11 13.11
N GLY A 66 -1.26 13.80 13.35
CA GLY A 66 -0.11 14.60 12.90
C GLY A 66 0.34 14.36 11.45
N ALA A 67 -0.26 13.41 10.73
CA ALA A 67 -0.02 13.25 9.31
C ALA A 67 -0.75 14.36 8.54
N ARG A 68 -0.13 14.92 7.48
CA ARG A 68 -0.74 15.99 6.69
C ARG A 68 -2.13 15.57 6.19
N HIS A 69 -2.32 14.28 5.88
CA HIS A 69 -3.58 13.60 5.54
C HIS A 69 -3.62 12.22 6.28
N PRO A 70 -4.14 12.15 7.52
CA PRO A 70 -4.11 10.92 8.34
C PRO A 70 -5.00 9.79 7.81
N GLY A 71 -6.13 10.15 7.18
CA GLY A 71 -7.06 9.19 6.59
C GLY A 71 -6.39 8.38 5.48
N ASP A 72 -5.80 9.06 4.51
CA ASP A 72 -5.13 8.44 3.36
C ASP A 72 -3.99 7.49 3.80
N LEU A 73 -3.18 7.89 4.78
CA LEU A 73 -2.07 7.06 5.27
C LEU A 73 -2.58 5.76 5.94
N THR A 74 -3.69 5.85 6.67
CA THR A 74 -4.25 4.72 7.41
C THR A 74 -4.96 3.75 6.47
N ASP A 75 -5.73 4.30 5.52
CA ASP A 75 -6.41 3.51 4.50
C ASP A 75 -5.39 2.80 3.59
N ASP A 76 -4.30 3.48 3.20
CA ASP A 76 -3.21 2.85 2.45
C ASP A 76 -2.52 1.74 3.25
N LEU A 77 -2.34 1.92 4.56
CA LEU A 77 -1.77 0.88 5.42
C LEU A 77 -2.67 -0.36 5.48
N LEU A 78 -3.97 -0.18 5.70
CA LEU A 78 -4.91 -1.29 5.77
C LEU A 78 -5.06 -1.98 4.41
N ALA A 79 -5.04 -1.23 3.32
CA ALA A 79 -4.99 -1.77 1.97
C ALA A 79 -3.74 -2.63 1.75
N ASP A 80 -2.56 -2.16 2.18
CA ASP A 80 -1.33 -2.94 2.06
C ASP A 80 -1.36 -4.21 2.92
N VAL A 81 -1.89 -4.17 4.15
CA VAL A 81 -2.02 -5.38 4.99
C VAL A 81 -3.00 -6.38 4.36
N PHE A 82 -4.12 -5.89 3.82
CA PHE A 82 -5.06 -6.72 3.09
C PHE A 82 -4.40 -7.38 1.87
N LEU A 83 -3.74 -6.59 1.02
CA LEU A 83 -3.09 -7.07 -0.20
C LEU A 83 -1.97 -8.06 0.12
N ALA A 84 -1.24 -7.85 1.22
CA ALA A 84 -0.23 -8.79 1.69
C ALA A 84 -0.85 -10.16 2.05
N ALA A 85 -2.05 -10.18 2.65
CA ALA A 85 -2.76 -11.41 3.02
C ALA A 85 -3.56 -12.03 1.86
N TYR A 86 -3.96 -11.22 0.87
CA TYR A 86 -4.81 -11.63 -0.25
C TYR A 86 -4.00 -12.19 -1.43
N LEU A 87 -2.86 -11.57 -1.78
CA LEU A 87 -2.13 -11.93 -2.99
C LEU A 87 -1.42 -13.28 -2.84
N PRO A 88 -1.48 -14.20 -3.83
CA PRO A 88 -0.78 -15.49 -3.73
C PRO A 88 0.73 -15.39 -3.48
N ALA A 89 1.37 -14.36 -4.04
CA ALA A 89 2.79 -14.06 -3.85
C ALA A 89 2.97 -12.55 -3.63
N PRO A 90 2.72 -12.06 -2.41
CA PRO A 90 2.79 -10.63 -2.12
C PRO A 90 4.23 -10.16 -2.29
N ARG A 91 4.40 -9.04 -2.99
CA ARG A 91 5.71 -8.42 -3.20
C ARG A 91 5.71 -7.01 -2.63
N LEU A 92 6.65 -6.75 -1.73
CA LEU A 92 6.88 -5.40 -1.24
C LEU A 92 7.71 -4.60 -2.23
N ARG A 93 7.36 -3.32 -2.36
CA ARG A 93 8.16 -2.34 -3.09
C ARG A 93 9.45 -2.04 -2.33
N GLU A 94 10.42 -1.52 -3.05
CA GLU A 94 11.66 -1.03 -2.44
C GLU A 94 11.39 0.22 -1.59
N PRO A 95 11.93 0.33 -0.35
CA PRO A 95 11.72 1.50 0.51
C PRO A 95 12.14 2.82 -0.14
N ALA A 96 13.14 2.79 -1.04
CA ALA A 96 13.63 3.95 -1.77
C ALA A 96 12.62 4.49 -2.81
N SER A 97 11.74 3.62 -3.32
CA SER A 97 10.68 3.96 -4.28
C SER A 97 9.43 4.57 -3.62
N MET A 98 9.33 4.48 -2.29
CA MET A 98 8.21 4.97 -1.50
C MET A 98 8.30 6.47 -1.21
N ALA A 99 7.13 7.13 -1.17
CA ALA A 99 7.01 8.49 -0.68
C ALA A 99 7.54 8.56 0.77
N PRO A 100 8.35 9.57 1.15
CA PRO A 100 8.89 9.67 2.51
C PRO A 100 7.81 9.61 3.60
N SER A 101 6.62 10.15 3.33
CA SER A 101 5.46 10.08 4.23
C SER A 101 4.94 8.66 4.46
N HIS A 102 5.12 7.75 3.50
CA HIS A 102 4.58 6.37 3.51
C HIS A 102 5.63 5.31 3.85
N ARG A 103 6.87 5.72 4.14
CA ARG A 103 7.93 4.80 4.60
C ARG A 103 7.59 4.11 5.92
N VAL A 104 6.75 4.73 6.75
CA VAL A 104 6.24 4.11 7.98
C VAL A 104 5.36 2.90 7.65
N ASN A 105 4.42 3.03 6.72
CA ASN A 105 3.56 1.93 6.29
C ASN A 105 4.38 0.77 5.74
N HIS A 106 5.35 1.08 4.87
CA HIS A 106 6.28 0.08 4.33
C HIS A 106 6.99 -0.72 5.43
N ARG A 107 7.52 -0.05 6.46
CA ARG A 107 8.19 -0.73 7.59
C ARG A 107 7.23 -1.61 8.40
N ILE A 108 6.00 -1.14 8.62
CA ILE A 108 4.98 -1.90 9.36
C ILE A 108 4.62 -3.17 8.59
N VAL A 109 4.33 -3.05 7.29
CA VAL A 109 3.97 -4.18 6.43
C VAL A 109 5.16 -5.15 6.30
N THR A 110 6.38 -4.65 6.19
CA THR A 110 7.59 -5.49 6.23
C THR A 110 7.67 -6.28 7.54
N ALA A 111 7.54 -5.62 8.68
CA ALA A 111 7.59 -6.28 9.98
C ALA A 111 6.48 -7.32 10.18
N LEU A 112 5.29 -7.09 9.63
CA LEU A 112 4.19 -8.07 9.65
C LEU A 112 4.51 -9.27 8.76
N THR A 113 4.91 -9.02 7.51
CA THR A 113 5.17 -10.09 6.53
C THR A 113 6.39 -10.95 6.87
N ASP A 114 7.37 -10.41 7.59
CA ASP A 114 8.53 -11.15 8.10
C ASP A 114 8.20 -12.01 9.34
N ALA A 115 7.04 -11.80 9.98
CA ALA A 115 6.65 -12.55 11.17
C ALA A 115 6.16 -13.98 10.80
N PRO A 116 6.57 -15.03 11.55
CA PRO A 116 6.19 -16.40 11.23
C PRO A 116 4.67 -16.63 11.31
N GLU A 117 3.98 -15.91 12.19
CA GLU A 117 2.51 -15.97 12.32
C GLU A 117 1.82 -15.48 11.04
N PHE A 118 2.43 -14.54 10.33
CA PHE A 118 1.90 -14.04 9.06
C PHE A 118 1.97 -15.11 7.97
N ALA A 119 3.05 -15.90 7.89
CA ALA A 119 3.14 -16.98 6.92
C ALA A 119 2.04 -18.05 7.13
N ALA A 120 1.69 -18.34 8.39
CA ALA A 120 0.59 -19.25 8.70
C ALA A 120 -0.75 -18.67 8.28
N LEU A 121 -1.00 -17.40 8.62
CA LEU A 121 -2.20 -16.66 8.23
C LEU A 121 -2.36 -16.59 6.71
N HIS A 122 -1.28 -16.25 6.00
CA HIS A 122 -1.27 -16.07 4.55
C HIS A 122 -1.68 -17.33 3.78
N ARG A 123 -1.28 -18.51 4.27
CA ARG A 123 -1.66 -19.79 3.65
C ARG A 123 -3.19 -20.01 3.66
N GLU A 124 -3.88 -19.48 4.66
CA GLU A 124 -5.32 -19.62 4.81
C GLU A 124 -6.10 -18.51 4.08
N THR A 125 -5.45 -17.39 3.76
CA THR A 125 -6.13 -16.18 3.28
C THR A 125 -5.86 -15.86 1.80
N ALA A 126 -4.77 -16.39 1.23
CA ALA A 126 -4.39 -16.10 -0.13
C ALA A 126 -5.51 -16.47 -1.14
N GLY A 127 -5.93 -15.49 -1.94
CA GLY A 127 -6.98 -15.62 -2.95
C GLY A 127 -8.41 -15.51 -2.42
N ASP A 128 -8.62 -15.45 -1.10
CA ASP A 128 -9.94 -15.25 -0.49
C ASP A 128 -10.05 -13.84 0.09
N PRO A 129 -10.85 -12.94 -0.52
CA PRO A 129 -10.95 -11.56 -0.09
C PRO A 129 -11.62 -11.41 1.30
N TYR A 130 -12.51 -12.33 1.68
CA TYR A 130 -13.14 -12.27 3.01
C TYR A 130 -12.20 -12.81 4.09
N ALA A 131 -11.47 -13.89 3.82
CA ALA A 131 -10.46 -14.40 4.72
C ALA A 131 -9.33 -13.36 4.92
N ALA A 132 -8.86 -12.71 3.85
CA ALA A 132 -7.88 -11.63 3.93
C ALA A 132 -8.38 -10.44 4.78
N ALA A 133 -9.65 -10.07 4.69
CA ALA A 133 -10.22 -9.05 5.56
C ALA A 133 -10.26 -9.46 7.04
N LEU A 134 -10.58 -10.72 7.34
CA LEU A 134 -10.47 -11.25 8.69
C LEU A 134 -9.01 -11.25 9.19
N ALA A 135 -8.06 -11.51 8.30
CA ALA A 135 -6.62 -11.42 8.58
C ALA A 135 -6.22 -10.01 9.03
N VAL A 136 -6.70 -8.97 8.34
CA VAL A 136 -6.46 -7.56 8.72
C VAL A 136 -6.98 -7.30 10.14
N LEU A 137 -8.20 -7.74 10.45
CA LEU A 137 -8.79 -7.57 11.78
C LEU A 137 -8.02 -8.34 12.85
N ALA A 138 -7.61 -9.58 12.55
CA ALA A 138 -6.80 -10.41 13.45
C ALA A 138 -5.42 -9.78 13.74
N GLN A 139 -4.83 -9.11 12.75
CA GLN A 139 -3.53 -8.41 12.88
C GLN A 139 -3.66 -7.01 13.48
N ALA A 140 -4.87 -6.50 13.72
CA ALA A 140 -5.06 -5.14 14.25
C ALA A 140 -4.27 -4.85 15.54
N PRO A 141 -4.16 -5.75 16.54
CA PRO A 141 -3.31 -5.50 17.71
C PRO A 141 -1.83 -5.30 17.36
N ALA A 142 -1.29 -6.09 16.41
CA ALA A 142 0.10 -5.97 15.96
C ALA A 142 0.33 -4.64 15.21
N VAL A 143 -0.61 -4.26 14.35
CA VAL A 143 -0.59 -2.96 13.64
C VAL A 143 -0.56 -1.80 14.63
N ARG A 144 -1.45 -1.79 15.63
CA ARG A 144 -1.47 -0.77 16.70
C ARG A 144 -0.12 -0.67 17.41
N ALA A 145 0.42 -1.81 17.86
CA ALA A 145 1.69 -1.83 18.59
C ALA A 145 2.89 -1.37 17.73
N LEU A 146 2.88 -1.63 16.42
CA LEU A 146 3.92 -1.15 15.50
C LEU A 146 3.81 0.36 15.26
N LEU A 147 2.58 0.87 15.12
CA LEU A 147 2.32 2.29 14.98
C LEU A 147 2.73 3.09 16.23
N ASP A 148 2.34 2.60 17.42
CA ASP A 148 2.69 3.24 18.69
C ASP A 148 4.21 3.30 18.88
N ARG A 149 4.94 2.19 18.63
CA ARG A 149 6.42 2.19 18.68
C ARG A 149 7.04 3.18 17.71
N THR A 150 6.46 3.36 16.53
CA THR A 150 6.98 4.31 15.53
C THR A 150 6.75 5.75 15.96
N ARG A 151 5.61 6.02 16.62
CA ARG A 151 5.32 7.32 17.22
C ARG A 151 6.31 7.64 18.35
N ASP A 152 6.50 6.73 19.30
CA ASP A 152 7.42 6.92 20.43
C ASP A 152 8.87 7.17 19.97
N ALA A 153 9.28 6.51 18.88
CA ALA A 153 10.60 6.73 18.29
C ALA A 153 10.74 8.12 17.66
N ARG A 154 9.66 8.64 17.07
CA ARG A 154 9.63 9.98 16.46
C ARG A 154 9.63 11.09 17.52
N GLU A 155 8.86 10.92 18.59
CA GLU A 155 8.81 11.88 19.69
C GLU A 155 10.19 12.01 20.35
N ARG A 156 10.84 10.88 20.70
CA ARG A 156 12.21 10.87 21.24
C ARG A 156 13.27 11.49 20.32
N ALA A 157 13.10 11.37 19.00
CA ALA A 157 14.02 11.96 18.02
C ALA A 157 13.78 13.46 17.78
N GLY A 158 12.60 13.99 18.15
CA GLY A 158 12.28 15.41 18.06
C GLY A 158 12.63 16.20 19.33
N GLU A 159 12.87 15.49 20.45
CA GLU A 159 13.27 16.07 21.75
C GLU A 159 14.81 16.13 21.94
N ALA A 160 15.59 15.67 20.95
CA ALA A 160 17.06 15.68 20.94
C ALA A 160 17.61 16.68 19.92
#